data_AF-A0A959CQK6-F1
#
_entry.id   AF-A0A959CQK6-F1
#
_cell.length_a   1.000
_cell.length_b   1.000
_cell.length_c   1.000
_cell.angle_alpha   90.00
_cell.angle_beta   90.00
_cell.angle_gamma   90.00
#
_symmetry.space_group_name_H-M   'P 1'
#
loop_
_entity.id
_entity.type
_entity.pdbx_description
1 polymer ?
#
loop_
_entity_poly.entity_id
_entity_poly.type
_entity_poly.pdbx_seq_one_letter_code
_entity_poly.pdbx_strand_id
1 'polypeptide(L)'
;MELTINELENRFLESLALFRAAPHFNKKDRKSRLLSQADMLCRTAEGLAFLYESIPQASEAGLFSDSPWEEPEHLVPYLVGGTLLAGYPGSTLEILSELRLAAIAEERMAHPGFSAGQARNFLEEMLVANFELAYEDFSEKAWEQYAKGELEKIRLLFDFIHRFVPLEGLKPRIADAIESLSDHRPIVMSKMKRMLRVIRKHLPLDGSDVHNGRLLKFINAYYRPTAIAEQQGTLENYRHFLEHADKATVEEECEQAGEQMANTGLVSDYQLALLYHVVKKYPGLVPVLLHLNSHGVAEYERHEAFVDLLVQEFIVPGNKQAVYGLARVLQRNLLSRKVTWHAFNRLIRVDIHPEVAKKLLKGNLTEDKATPAQLLIGGALCVLGQPLGVRQGNNPTCQSARGISMWSRHAPGKLINLLIDAATANNVVFRYEGELIESATVEEGLARQFDYSLDPVSIVLVPHLDKIYNEMMKRAAVKHLGVDP
;
A
#
# COMPACT_ATOMS: atom_id res chain seq x y z
N MET A 1 -22.86 -32.27 6.27
CA MET A 1 -22.57 -32.53 7.69
C MET A 1 -21.20 -31.94 7.93
N GLU A 2 -21.10 -30.86 8.69
CA GLU A 2 -19.79 -30.30 9.06
C GLU A 2 -19.06 -31.33 9.93
N LEU A 3 -17.78 -31.56 9.63
CA LEU A 3 -16.95 -32.48 10.42
C LEU A 3 -16.71 -31.85 11.79
N THR A 4 -16.80 -32.66 12.83
CA THR A 4 -16.40 -32.25 14.18
C THR A 4 -14.89 -32.01 14.24
N ILE A 5 -14.44 -31.18 15.19
CA ILE A 5 -13.01 -30.91 15.38
C ILE A 5 -12.21 -32.21 15.61
N ASN A 6 -12.74 -33.12 16.44
CA ASN A 6 -12.11 -34.43 16.71
C ASN A 6 -11.97 -35.27 15.43
N GLU A 7 -12.94 -35.22 14.50
CA GLU A 7 -12.82 -35.93 13.22
C GLU A 7 -11.75 -35.31 12.32
N LEU A 8 -11.60 -33.97 12.33
CA LEU A 8 -10.56 -33.28 11.59
C LEU A 8 -9.16 -33.58 12.13
N GLU A 9 -9.00 -33.57 13.46
CA GLU A 9 -7.76 -33.93 14.15
C GLU A 9 -7.32 -35.36 13.81
N ASN A 10 -8.25 -36.33 13.92
CA ASN A 10 -7.97 -37.72 13.57
C ASN A 10 -7.54 -37.88 12.11
N ARG A 11 -8.24 -37.21 11.17
CA ARG A 11 -7.88 -37.24 9.74
C ARG A 11 -6.51 -36.62 9.47
N PHE A 12 -6.14 -35.59 10.20
CA PHE A 12 -4.82 -34.99 10.12
C PHE A 12 -3.75 -35.97 10.60
N LEU A 13 -3.92 -36.59 11.77
CA LEU A 13 -2.99 -37.58 12.31
C LEU A 13 -2.80 -38.78 11.38
N GLU A 14 -3.90 -39.31 10.83
CA GLU A 14 -3.85 -40.38 9.81
C GLU A 14 -3.07 -39.93 8.56
N SER A 15 -3.34 -38.72 8.06
CA SER A 15 -2.65 -38.18 6.89
C SER A 15 -1.17 -37.94 7.17
N LEU A 16 -0.81 -37.51 8.38
CA LEU A 16 0.57 -37.33 8.82
C LEU A 16 1.32 -38.66 8.92
N ALA A 17 0.68 -39.69 9.49
CA ALA A 17 1.25 -41.04 9.55
C ALA A 17 1.49 -41.60 8.14
N LEU A 18 0.53 -41.43 7.22
CA LEU A 18 0.67 -41.84 5.83
C LEU A 18 1.76 -41.05 5.09
N PHE A 19 1.89 -39.75 5.36
CA PHE A 19 2.95 -38.90 4.80
C PHE A 19 4.34 -39.34 5.29
N ARG A 20 4.49 -39.60 6.58
CA ARG A 20 5.73 -40.07 7.20
C ARG A 20 6.18 -41.41 6.64
N ALA A 21 5.24 -42.33 6.41
CA ALA A 21 5.52 -43.67 5.87
C ALA A 21 5.67 -43.70 4.33
N ALA A 22 5.40 -42.61 3.63
CA ALA A 22 5.35 -42.61 2.17
C ALA A 22 6.76 -42.69 1.54
N PRO A 23 6.94 -43.52 0.50
CA PRO A 23 8.16 -43.48 -0.31
C PRO A 23 8.24 -42.18 -1.13
N HIS A 24 9.45 -41.79 -1.53
CA HIS A 24 9.75 -40.51 -2.18
C HIS A 24 8.81 -40.16 -3.34
N PHE A 25 8.51 -41.13 -4.22
CA PHE A 25 7.67 -40.91 -5.41
C PHE A 25 6.19 -40.57 -5.08
N ASN A 26 5.68 -40.97 -3.92
CA ASN A 26 4.31 -40.67 -3.47
C ASN A 26 4.26 -39.52 -2.45
N LYS A 27 5.41 -39.02 -2.01
CA LYS A 27 5.50 -38.08 -0.88
C LYS A 27 4.83 -36.73 -1.20
N LYS A 28 4.89 -36.28 -2.46
CA LYS A 28 4.22 -35.06 -2.94
C LYS A 28 2.70 -35.11 -2.82
N ASP A 29 2.07 -36.20 -3.26
CA ASP A 29 0.61 -36.37 -3.18
C ASP A 29 0.14 -36.48 -1.72
N ARG A 30 0.91 -37.18 -0.89
CA ARG A 30 0.62 -37.29 0.54
C ARG A 30 0.79 -35.95 1.26
N LYS A 31 1.79 -35.14 0.90
CA LYS A 31 1.96 -33.75 1.37
C LYS A 31 0.74 -32.90 1.00
N SER A 32 0.26 -32.97 -0.24
CA SER A 32 -0.93 -32.23 -0.66
C SER A 32 -2.17 -32.62 0.14
N ARG A 33 -2.35 -33.91 0.45
CA ARG A 33 -3.47 -34.37 1.29
C ARG A 33 -3.34 -33.88 2.73
N LEU A 34 -2.13 -33.93 3.31
CA LEU A 34 -1.84 -33.42 4.64
C LEU A 34 -2.14 -31.92 4.74
N LEU A 35 -1.69 -31.12 3.76
CA LEU A 35 -1.97 -29.69 3.68
C LEU A 35 -3.47 -29.40 3.55
N SER A 36 -4.22 -30.21 2.81
CA SER A 36 -5.68 -30.09 2.74
C SER A 36 -6.36 -30.37 4.10
N GLN A 37 -5.84 -31.29 4.92
CA GLN A 37 -6.37 -31.49 6.28
C GLN A 37 -6.00 -30.32 7.21
N ALA A 38 -4.76 -29.84 7.12
CA ALA A 38 -4.33 -28.66 7.87
C ALA A 38 -5.15 -27.42 7.51
N ASP A 39 -5.49 -27.21 6.23
CA ASP A 39 -6.30 -26.08 5.78
C ASP A 39 -7.67 -26.01 6.47
N MET A 40 -8.30 -27.16 6.70
CA MET A 40 -9.57 -27.22 7.41
C MET A 40 -9.40 -26.89 8.90
N LEU A 41 -8.32 -27.36 9.53
CA LEU A 41 -8.00 -27.09 10.93
C LEU A 41 -7.62 -25.62 11.18
N CYS A 42 -7.00 -24.93 10.22
CA CYS A 42 -6.67 -23.51 10.35
C CYS A 42 -7.90 -22.58 10.47
N ARG A 43 -9.12 -23.09 10.25
CA ARG A 43 -10.36 -22.30 10.26
C ARG A 43 -10.99 -22.16 11.65
N THR A 44 -10.38 -22.75 12.67
CA THR A 44 -10.82 -22.63 14.07
C THR A 44 -9.63 -22.39 15.00
N ALA A 45 -9.87 -21.76 16.14
CA ALA A 45 -8.83 -21.52 17.14
C ALA A 45 -8.32 -22.84 17.76
N GLU A 46 -9.23 -23.79 17.99
CA GLU A 46 -8.91 -25.13 18.49
C GLU A 46 -8.04 -25.90 17.49
N GLY A 47 -8.36 -25.81 16.20
CA GLY A 47 -7.59 -26.48 15.15
C GLY A 47 -6.18 -25.91 14.99
N LEU A 48 -6.01 -24.58 15.10
CA LEU A 48 -4.67 -23.98 15.15
C LEU A 48 -3.86 -24.41 16.37
N ALA A 49 -4.49 -24.48 17.55
CA ALA A 49 -3.83 -24.99 18.74
C ALA A 49 -3.38 -26.45 18.58
N PHE A 50 -4.24 -27.30 18.02
CA PHE A 50 -3.88 -28.67 17.71
C PHE A 50 -2.72 -28.78 16.69
N LEU A 51 -2.74 -27.96 15.63
CA LEU A 51 -1.68 -27.92 14.63
C LEU A 51 -0.35 -27.46 15.23
N TYR A 52 -0.38 -26.50 16.16
CA TYR A 52 0.80 -26.04 16.88
C TYR A 52 1.41 -27.14 17.74
N GLU A 53 0.61 -27.89 18.49
CA GLU A 53 1.11 -29.05 19.26
C GLU A 53 1.66 -30.16 18.34
N SER A 54 1.10 -30.28 17.13
CA SER A 54 1.52 -31.28 16.15
C SER A 54 2.70 -30.84 15.27
N ILE A 55 3.11 -29.58 15.33
CA ILE A 55 4.10 -29.01 14.40
C ILE A 55 5.49 -29.66 14.49
N PRO A 56 6.00 -30.11 15.66
CA PRO A 56 7.30 -30.77 15.70
C PRO A 56 7.29 -32.08 14.91
N GLN A 57 6.23 -32.90 15.07
CA GLN A 57 6.07 -34.17 14.36
C GLN A 57 5.91 -33.97 12.85
N ALA A 58 5.16 -32.94 12.45
CA ALA A 58 4.99 -32.59 11.04
C ALA A 58 6.30 -32.09 10.41
N SER A 59 7.07 -31.28 11.14
CA SER A 59 8.38 -30.78 10.71
C SER A 59 9.38 -31.92 10.52
N GLU A 60 9.49 -32.83 11.50
CA GLU A 60 10.35 -34.03 11.41
C GLU A 60 9.98 -34.96 10.23
N ALA A 61 8.70 -35.03 9.87
CA ALA A 61 8.26 -35.81 8.70
C ALA A 61 8.71 -35.20 7.35
N GLY A 62 9.25 -33.98 7.36
CA GLY A 62 9.67 -33.23 6.18
C GLY A 62 8.53 -32.44 5.52
N LEU A 63 7.58 -31.92 6.32
CA LEU A 63 6.46 -31.11 5.79
C LEU A 63 6.97 -29.94 4.95
N PHE A 64 8.05 -29.27 5.38
CA PHE A 64 8.59 -28.08 4.72
C PHE A 64 9.59 -28.39 3.59
N SER A 65 10.02 -29.64 3.43
CA SER A 65 11.00 -30.03 2.41
C SER A 65 10.55 -29.72 0.99
N ASP A 66 11.51 -29.42 0.12
CA ASP A 66 11.30 -29.05 -1.29
C ASP A 66 10.38 -27.81 -1.44
N SER A 67 10.51 -26.86 -0.52
CA SER A 67 9.70 -25.63 -0.55
C SER A 67 10.47 -24.41 -0.06
N PRO A 68 10.03 -23.19 -0.39
CA PRO A 68 10.60 -21.96 0.15
C PRO A 68 10.62 -21.89 1.68
N TRP A 69 9.77 -22.68 2.35
CA TRP A 69 9.67 -22.73 3.81
C TRP A 69 10.61 -23.72 4.48
N GLU A 70 11.41 -24.46 3.71
CA GLU A 70 12.31 -25.50 4.25
C GLU A 70 13.23 -24.94 5.32
N GLU A 71 13.98 -23.89 4.98
CA GLU A 71 14.96 -23.26 5.85
C GLU A 71 14.40 -22.00 6.51
N PRO A 72 14.18 -22.01 7.85
CA PRO A 72 13.71 -20.83 8.58
C PRO A 72 14.59 -19.59 8.42
N GLU A 73 15.90 -19.79 8.25
CA GLU A 73 16.91 -18.73 8.09
C GLU A 73 16.71 -17.87 6.83
N HIS A 74 16.01 -18.40 5.81
CA HIS A 74 15.80 -17.73 4.54
C HIS A 74 14.42 -17.07 4.43
N LEU A 75 13.57 -17.19 5.45
CA LEU A 75 12.24 -16.60 5.44
C LEU A 75 12.33 -15.07 5.48
N VAL A 76 11.40 -14.41 4.80
CA VAL A 76 11.35 -12.95 4.72
C VAL A 76 10.03 -12.44 5.30
N PRO A 77 10.06 -11.73 6.45
CA PRO A 77 8.83 -11.26 7.13
C PRO A 77 7.86 -10.48 6.25
N TYR A 78 8.40 -9.68 5.31
CA TYR A 78 7.62 -8.84 4.39
C TYR A 78 6.84 -9.62 3.31
N LEU A 79 7.16 -10.90 3.07
CA LEU A 79 6.45 -11.71 2.07
C LEU A 79 5.23 -12.44 2.65
N VAL A 80 5.19 -12.63 3.97
CA VAL A 80 4.16 -13.40 4.68
C VAL A 80 2.75 -12.94 4.33
N GLY A 81 2.45 -11.64 4.46
CA GLY A 81 1.11 -11.12 4.16
C GLY A 81 0.68 -11.35 2.71
N GLY A 82 1.63 -11.28 1.76
CA GLY A 82 1.38 -11.58 0.35
C GLY A 82 1.01 -13.05 0.13
N THR A 83 1.74 -13.98 0.75
CA THR A 83 1.43 -15.42 0.67
C THR A 83 0.09 -15.73 1.33
N LEU A 84 -0.18 -15.16 2.51
CA LEU A 84 -1.43 -15.35 3.22
C LEU A 84 -2.64 -14.93 2.38
N LEU A 85 -2.56 -13.75 1.74
CA LEU A 85 -3.62 -13.22 0.88
C LEU A 85 -3.75 -13.97 -0.46
N ALA A 86 -2.69 -14.64 -0.93
CA ALA A 86 -2.73 -15.46 -2.15
C ALA A 86 -3.59 -16.73 -1.97
N GLY A 87 -3.81 -17.16 -0.72
CA GLY A 87 -4.70 -18.27 -0.38
C GLY A 87 -4.08 -19.66 -0.50
N TYR A 88 -4.93 -20.69 -0.37
CA TYR A 88 -4.51 -22.10 -0.42
C TYR A 88 -3.86 -22.46 -1.78
N PRO A 89 -2.78 -23.27 -1.80
CA PRO A 89 -2.15 -23.96 -0.66
C PRO A 89 -1.06 -23.17 0.07
N GLY A 90 -0.64 -22.02 -0.49
CA GLY A 90 0.46 -21.22 0.06
C GLY A 90 0.14 -20.69 1.45
N SER A 91 -1.06 -20.13 1.65
CA SER A 91 -1.47 -19.55 2.94
C SER A 91 -1.44 -20.59 4.07
N THR A 92 -1.80 -21.84 3.81
CA THR A 92 -1.78 -22.91 4.82
C THR A 92 -0.36 -23.30 5.19
N LEU A 93 0.55 -23.38 4.22
CA LEU A 93 1.95 -23.71 4.50
C LEU A 93 2.65 -22.56 5.25
N GLU A 94 2.32 -21.32 4.92
CA GLU A 94 2.73 -20.11 5.65
C GLU A 94 2.24 -20.15 7.10
N ILE A 95 0.94 -20.41 7.34
CA ILE A 95 0.41 -20.57 8.71
C ILE A 95 1.19 -21.64 9.50
N LEU A 96 1.46 -22.80 8.91
CA LEU A 96 2.20 -23.88 9.57
C LEU A 96 3.66 -23.49 9.83
N SER A 97 4.29 -22.73 8.93
CA SER A 97 5.62 -22.15 9.15
C SER A 97 5.62 -21.24 10.37
N GLU A 98 4.58 -20.45 10.56
CA GLU A 98 4.53 -19.47 11.63
C GLU A 98 4.29 -20.14 12.98
N LEU A 99 3.50 -21.23 12.99
CA LEU A 99 3.39 -22.13 14.14
C LEU A 99 4.72 -22.81 14.47
N ARG A 100 5.51 -23.21 13.45
CA ARG A 100 6.87 -23.75 13.66
C ARG A 100 7.78 -22.72 14.30
N LEU A 101 7.77 -21.47 13.81
CA LEU A 101 8.56 -20.39 14.39
C LEU A 101 8.13 -20.07 15.82
N ALA A 102 6.83 -20.07 16.11
CA ALA A 102 6.34 -19.93 17.49
C ALA A 102 6.80 -21.09 18.39
N ALA A 103 6.88 -22.32 17.86
CA ALA A 103 7.35 -23.46 18.64
C ALA A 103 8.86 -23.40 18.90
N ILE A 104 9.66 -22.88 17.96
CA ILE A 104 11.09 -22.61 18.15
C ILE A 104 11.29 -21.48 19.16
N ALA A 105 10.51 -20.40 19.03
CA ALA A 105 10.56 -19.24 19.93
C ALA A 105 10.26 -19.61 21.39
N GLU A 106 9.34 -20.55 21.61
CA GLU A 106 8.98 -21.09 22.93
C GLU A 106 9.84 -22.28 23.37
N GLU A 107 10.92 -22.59 22.64
CA GLU A 107 11.86 -23.69 22.93
C GLU A 107 11.20 -25.09 22.99
N ARG A 108 10.02 -25.24 22.37
CA ARG A 108 9.31 -26.54 22.26
C ARG A 108 9.91 -27.43 21.18
N MET A 109 10.63 -26.84 20.24
CA MET A 109 11.40 -27.55 19.24
C MET A 109 12.72 -26.82 18.96
N ALA A 110 13.76 -27.58 18.65
CA ALA A 110 15.04 -27.03 18.22
C ALA A 110 15.15 -27.12 16.69
N HIS A 111 15.81 -26.12 16.08
CA HIS A 111 16.21 -26.17 14.68
C HIS A 111 17.71 -25.91 14.59
N PRO A 112 18.50 -26.77 13.92
CA PRO A 112 19.91 -26.49 13.68
C PRO A 112 20.08 -25.14 12.97
N GLY A 113 21.03 -24.31 13.42
CA GLY A 113 21.32 -23.00 12.80
C GLY A 113 20.34 -21.86 13.12
N PHE A 114 19.18 -22.16 13.73
CA PHE A 114 18.13 -21.17 13.98
C PHE A 114 17.63 -21.19 15.43
N SER A 115 17.99 -20.15 16.19
CA SER A 115 17.72 -20.02 17.62
C SER A 115 16.32 -19.52 17.95
N ALA A 116 15.87 -19.77 19.20
CA ALA A 116 14.63 -19.21 19.75
C ALA A 116 14.59 -17.67 19.66
N GLY A 117 15.73 -16.99 19.84
CA GLY A 117 15.84 -15.54 19.68
C GLY A 117 15.62 -15.07 18.23
N GLN A 118 16.18 -15.79 17.24
CA GLN A 118 15.94 -15.50 15.83
C GLN A 118 14.46 -15.72 15.45
N ALA A 119 13.85 -16.77 15.98
CA ALA A 119 12.42 -17.03 15.77
C ALA A 119 11.54 -15.93 16.36
N ARG A 120 11.80 -15.49 17.60
CA ARG A 120 11.09 -14.34 18.21
C ARG A 120 11.24 -13.06 17.40
N ASN A 121 12.47 -12.73 16.99
CA ASN A 121 12.73 -11.56 16.16
C ASN A 121 11.99 -11.63 14.82
N PHE A 122 11.94 -12.80 14.17
CA PHE A 122 11.17 -12.98 12.94
C PHE A 122 9.68 -12.72 13.17
N LEU A 123 9.09 -13.29 14.23
CA LEU A 123 7.66 -13.09 14.53
C LEU A 123 7.34 -11.62 14.84
N GLU A 124 8.22 -10.91 15.56
CA GLU A 124 8.09 -9.47 15.78
C GLU A 124 8.14 -8.68 14.46
N GLU A 125 9.12 -8.96 13.60
CA GLU A 125 9.26 -8.28 12.30
C GLU A 125 8.08 -8.59 11.38
N MET A 126 7.58 -9.83 11.41
CA MET A 126 6.43 -10.26 10.63
C MET A 126 5.17 -9.54 11.08
N LEU A 127 4.93 -9.43 12.39
CA LEU A 127 3.82 -8.65 12.93
C LEU A 127 3.88 -7.18 12.55
N VAL A 128 5.07 -6.56 12.58
CA VAL A 128 5.24 -5.15 12.19
C VAL A 128 5.09 -4.95 10.68
N ALA A 129 5.66 -5.85 9.87
CA ALA A 129 5.55 -5.81 8.42
C ALA A 129 4.11 -5.97 7.94
N ASN A 130 3.33 -6.77 8.67
CA ASN A 130 1.94 -7.10 8.37
C ASN A 130 0.98 -6.52 9.42
N PHE A 131 1.35 -5.40 10.03
CA PHE A 131 0.60 -4.80 11.15
C PHE A 131 -0.85 -4.47 10.75
N GLU A 132 -1.05 -4.01 9.50
CA GLU A 132 -2.38 -3.78 8.96
C GLU A 132 -3.21 -5.06 8.71
N LEU A 133 -2.62 -6.26 8.72
CA LEU A 133 -3.34 -7.53 8.65
C LEU A 133 -3.58 -8.10 10.04
N ALA A 134 -2.62 -7.90 10.95
CA ALA A 134 -2.64 -8.47 12.30
C ALA A 134 -3.77 -7.94 13.19
N TYR A 135 -4.22 -6.71 12.95
CA TYR A 135 -5.20 -6.01 13.80
C TYR A 135 -6.42 -5.50 13.02
N GLU A 136 -6.67 -6.06 11.84
CA GLU A 136 -7.78 -5.65 10.97
C GLU A 136 -9.01 -6.51 11.20
N ASP A 137 -10.19 -5.90 11.12
CA ASP A 137 -11.48 -6.61 11.26
C ASP A 137 -12.05 -7.08 9.92
N PHE A 138 -11.32 -6.82 8.83
CA PHE A 138 -11.61 -7.16 7.45
C PHE A 138 -13.01 -6.73 6.97
N SER A 139 -13.61 -5.71 7.60
CA SER A 139 -14.95 -5.23 7.29
C SER A 139 -15.02 -4.29 6.08
N GLU A 140 -13.91 -3.68 5.70
CA GLU A 140 -13.86 -2.74 4.58
C GLU A 140 -14.07 -3.39 3.21
N LYS A 141 -14.67 -2.65 2.28
CA LYS A 141 -14.85 -3.04 0.87
C LYS A 141 -13.56 -3.49 0.17
N ALA A 142 -12.42 -2.96 0.60
CA ALA A 142 -11.11 -3.32 0.06
C ALA A 142 -10.78 -4.83 0.22
N TRP A 143 -11.44 -5.53 1.15
CA TRP A 143 -11.23 -6.94 1.45
C TRP A 143 -12.20 -7.89 0.72
N GLU A 144 -13.27 -7.38 0.10
CA GLU A 144 -14.29 -8.18 -0.60
C GLU A 144 -13.72 -9.04 -1.76
N GLN A 145 -12.55 -8.66 -2.27
CA GLN A 145 -11.84 -9.41 -3.31
C GLN A 145 -11.21 -10.72 -2.82
N TYR A 146 -11.07 -10.91 -1.49
CA TYR A 146 -10.48 -12.11 -0.89
C TYR A 146 -11.57 -13.04 -0.34
N ALA A 147 -11.30 -14.34 -0.35
CA ALA A 147 -12.23 -15.33 0.19
C ALA A 147 -12.37 -15.16 1.71
N LYS A 148 -13.61 -15.05 2.22
CA LYS A 148 -13.88 -14.86 3.66
C LYS A 148 -13.19 -15.90 4.55
N GLY A 149 -13.13 -17.16 4.11
CA GLY A 149 -12.45 -18.22 4.85
C GLY A 149 -10.93 -18.02 4.94
N GLU A 150 -10.29 -17.41 3.95
CA GLU A 150 -8.86 -17.08 4.00
C GLU A 150 -8.60 -15.94 4.97
N LEU A 151 -9.42 -14.88 4.93
CA LEU A 151 -9.31 -13.76 5.87
C LEU A 151 -9.50 -14.20 7.32
N GLU A 152 -10.42 -15.14 7.57
CA GLU A 152 -10.62 -15.71 8.90
C GLU A 152 -9.40 -16.51 9.38
N LYS A 153 -8.77 -17.32 8.52
CA LYS A 153 -7.51 -18.01 8.86
C LYS A 153 -6.40 -17.02 9.24
N ILE A 154 -6.29 -15.92 8.50
CA ILE A 154 -5.31 -14.86 8.78
C ILE A 154 -5.57 -14.24 10.15
N ARG A 155 -6.82 -13.89 10.45
CA ARG A 155 -7.22 -13.36 11.76
C ARG A 155 -6.84 -14.31 12.89
N LEU A 156 -7.20 -15.59 12.75
CA LEU A 156 -6.91 -16.62 13.73
C LEU A 156 -5.40 -16.84 13.93
N LEU A 157 -4.60 -16.80 12.86
CA LEU A 157 -3.14 -16.87 12.96
C LEU A 157 -2.61 -15.71 13.79
N PHE A 158 -2.98 -14.47 13.48
CA PHE A 158 -2.45 -13.31 14.20
C PHE A 158 -2.91 -13.29 15.66
N ASP A 159 -4.17 -13.62 15.94
CA ASP A 159 -4.69 -13.82 17.30
C ASP A 159 -3.87 -14.89 18.06
N PHE A 160 -3.46 -15.96 17.39
CA PHE A 160 -2.63 -17.02 17.95
C PHE A 160 -1.21 -16.52 18.28
N ILE A 161 -0.58 -15.79 17.37
CA ILE A 161 0.80 -15.29 17.48
C ILE A 161 0.91 -14.18 18.53
N HIS A 162 -0.12 -13.34 18.72
CA HIS A 162 -0.14 -12.29 19.75
C HIS A 162 0.09 -12.79 21.18
N ARG A 163 -0.17 -14.08 21.44
CA ARG A 163 0.10 -14.69 22.75
C ARG A 163 1.59 -14.83 23.05
N PHE A 164 2.44 -14.85 22.03
CA PHE A 164 3.90 -14.97 22.15
C PHE A 164 4.62 -13.64 21.97
N VAL A 165 4.01 -12.69 21.25
CA VAL A 165 4.59 -11.37 20.97
C VAL A 165 3.61 -10.27 21.37
N PRO A 166 3.74 -9.68 22.56
CA PRO A 166 2.83 -8.64 23.03
C PRO A 166 3.04 -7.32 22.28
N LEU A 167 1.93 -6.65 21.94
CA LEU A 167 1.93 -5.40 21.16
C LEU A 167 2.76 -4.27 21.79
N GLU A 168 2.78 -4.18 23.13
CA GLU A 168 3.58 -3.16 23.84
C GLU A 168 5.08 -3.26 23.51
N GLY A 169 5.61 -4.48 23.33
CA GLY A 169 7.00 -4.70 22.94
C GLY A 169 7.32 -4.29 21.49
N LEU A 170 6.29 -4.13 20.65
CA LEU A 170 6.44 -3.78 19.24
C LEU A 170 6.50 -2.27 18.99
N LYS A 171 6.16 -1.42 19.97
CA LYS A 171 6.10 0.04 19.83
C LYS A 171 7.34 0.64 19.15
N PRO A 172 8.59 0.29 19.52
CA PRO A 172 9.78 0.84 18.88
C PRO A 172 9.86 0.48 17.39
N ARG A 173 9.63 -0.79 17.06
CA ARG A 173 9.68 -1.29 15.67
C ARG A 173 8.56 -0.71 14.81
N ILE A 174 7.36 -0.52 15.38
CA ILE A 174 6.24 0.14 14.69
C ILE A 174 6.60 1.60 14.39
N ALA A 175 7.20 2.31 15.35
CA ALA A 175 7.65 3.69 15.13
C ALA A 175 8.70 3.76 14.01
N ASP A 176 9.70 2.87 14.02
CA ASP A 176 10.73 2.79 12.96
C ASP A 176 10.09 2.50 11.59
N ALA A 177 9.12 1.59 11.54
CA ALA A 177 8.41 1.24 10.30
C ALA A 177 7.61 2.42 9.73
N ILE A 178 6.92 3.18 10.59
CA ILE A 178 6.14 4.36 10.20
C ILE A 178 7.04 5.51 9.75
N GLU A 179 8.14 5.76 10.47
CA GLU A 179 9.13 6.76 10.08
C GLU A 179 9.76 6.42 8.73
N SER A 180 10.20 5.17 8.56
CA SER A 180 10.69 4.69 7.27
C SER A 180 9.65 4.86 6.16
N LEU A 181 8.39 4.46 6.40
CA LEU A 181 7.34 4.62 5.40
C LEU A 181 7.09 6.10 5.07
N SER A 182 7.09 6.98 6.07
CA SER A 182 7.00 8.41 5.90
C SER A 182 8.15 8.95 5.07
N ASP A 183 9.41 8.61 5.39
CA ASP A 183 10.62 9.08 4.69
C ASP A 183 10.62 8.72 3.21
N HIS A 184 10.07 7.56 2.86
CA HIS A 184 9.89 7.16 1.46
C HIS A 184 8.83 8.00 0.71
N ARG A 185 7.99 8.77 1.41
CA ARG A 185 6.93 9.64 0.85
C ARG A 185 6.10 8.90 -0.23
N PRO A 186 5.39 7.82 0.12
CA PRO A 186 4.65 7.02 -0.85
C PRO A 186 3.51 7.81 -1.49
N ILE A 187 3.18 7.45 -2.74
CA ILE A 187 2.04 8.01 -3.46
C ILE A 187 0.73 7.42 -2.90
N VAL A 188 0.70 6.10 -2.71
CA VAL A 188 -0.43 5.38 -2.14
C VAL A 188 -0.29 5.33 -0.63
N MET A 189 -1.21 5.99 0.08
CA MET A 189 -1.16 6.14 1.54
C MET A 189 -1.91 5.04 2.31
N SER A 190 -2.49 4.06 1.63
CA SER A 190 -3.39 3.06 2.25
C SER A 190 -2.76 2.32 3.42
N LYS A 191 -1.51 1.85 3.27
CA LYS A 191 -0.78 1.17 4.34
C LYS A 191 -0.57 2.07 5.56
N MET A 192 -0.04 3.27 5.34
CA MET A 192 0.17 4.27 6.39
C MET A 192 -1.14 4.59 7.14
N LYS A 193 -2.23 4.83 6.40
CA LYS A 193 -3.55 5.11 6.99
C LYS A 193 -4.07 3.97 7.86
N ARG A 194 -3.92 2.72 7.41
CA ARG A 194 -4.32 1.54 8.18
C ARG A 194 -3.49 1.38 9.45
N MET A 195 -2.16 1.50 9.35
CA MET A 195 -1.29 1.45 10.53
C MET A 195 -1.67 2.51 11.56
N LEU A 196 -1.86 3.77 11.14
CA LEU A 196 -2.27 4.85 12.04
C LEU A 196 -3.65 4.60 12.68
N ARG A 197 -4.60 4.03 11.92
CA ARG A 197 -5.92 3.68 12.45
C ARG A 197 -5.82 2.60 13.52
N VAL A 198 -5.07 1.53 13.25
CA VAL A 198 -4.86 0.43 14.19
C VAL A 198 -4.19 0.93 15.46
N ILE A 199 -3.12 1.72 15.34
CA ILE A 199 -2.44 2.34 16.48
C ILE A 199 -3.43 3.15 17.31
N ARG A 200 -4.22 4.01 16.68
CA ARG A 200 -5.22 4.83 17.40
C ARG A 200 -6.27 3.99 18.13
N LYS A 201 -6.64 2.83 17.59
CA LYS A 201 -7.71 1.97 18.12
C LYS A 201 -7.22 1.03 19.22
N HIS A 202 -6.01 0.48 19.07
CA HIS A 202 -5.53 -0.65 19.87
C HIS A 202 -4.33 -0.32 20.76
N LEU A 203 -3.64 0.79 20.52
CA LEU A 203 -2.45 1.14 21.26
C LEU A 203 -2.73 2.39 22.13
N PRO A 204 -2.83 2.25 23.45
CA PRO A 204 -2.90 3.42 24.32
C PRO A 204 -1.56 4.15 24.23
N LEU A 205 -1.58 5.33 23.61
CA LEU A 205 -0.45 6.23 23.56
C LEU A 205 -0.65 7.31 24.62
N ASP A 206 0.27 7.40 25.56
CA ASP A 206 0.39 8.54 26.45
C ASP A 206 1.68 9.33 26.13
N GLY A 207 1.84 10.53 26.67
CA GLY A 207 3.08 11.30 26.49
C GLY A 207 4.25 10.82 27.35
N SER A 208 4.16 9.64 27.99
CA SER A 208 5.07 9.25 29.08
C SER A 208 6.44 8.75 28.61
N ASP A 209 6.53 8.22 27.38
CA ASP A 209 7.74 7.62 26.83
C ASP A 209 8.03 8.08 25.39
N VAL A 210 9.31 8.05 25.02
CA VAL A 210 9.85 8.44 23.71
C VAL A 210 9.16 7.71 22.56
N HIS A 211 8.87 6.40 22.71
CA HIS A 211 8.23 5.64 21.64
C HIS A 211 6.78 6.08 21.40
N ASN A 212 6.06 6.42 22.47
CA ASN A 212 4.72 6.95 22.34
C ASN A 212 4.74 8.34 21.68
N GLY A 213 5.69 9.20 22.04
CA GLY A 213 5.89 10.51 21.40
C GLY A 213 6.14 10.40 19.87
N ARG A 214 6.98 9.44 19.45
CA ARG A 214 7.25 9.16 18.03
C ARG A 214 5.98 8.76 17.28
N LEU A 215 5.15 7.90 17.86
CA LEU A 215 3.88 7.47 17.23
C LEU A 215 2.83 8.58 17.23
N LEU A 216 2.70 9.32 18.33
CA LEU A 216 1.77 10.45 18.47
C LEU A 216 2.01 11.52 17.42
N LYS A 217 3.27 11.80 17.06
CA LYS A 217 3.61 12.71 15.96
C LYS A 217 2.84 12.40 14.67
N PHE A 218 2.80 11.13 14.24
CA PHE A 218 2.13 10.74 13.00
C PHE A 218 0.62 10.65 13.15
N ILE A 219 0.13 10.23 14.31
CA ILE A 219 -1.31 10.24 14.63
C ILE A 219 -1.86 11.66 14.57
N ASN A 220 -1.18 12.61 15.21
CA ASN A 220 -1.55 14.02 15.22
C ASN A 220 -1.46 14.60 13.81
N ALA A 221 -0.34 14.42 13.10
CA ALA A 221 -0.20 14.91 11.73
C ALA A 221 -1.33 14.44 10.79
N TYR A 222 -1.84 13.22 10.96
CA TYR A 222 -2.93 12.70 10.12
C TYR A 222 -4.33 13.11 10.59
N TYR A 223 -4.59 13.11 11.90
CA TYR A 223 -5.94 13.32 12.43
C TYR A 223 -6.19 14.73 12.97
N ARG A 224 -5.20 15.35 13.61
CA ARG A 224 -5.29 16.64 14.33
C ARG A 224 -3.92 17.32 14.30
N PRO A 225 -3.55 17.96 13.17
CA PRO A 225 -2.17 18.39 12.92
C PRO A 225 -1.72 19.55 13.82
N THR A 226 -2.65 20.24 14.47
CA THR A 226 -2.38 21.50 15.20
C THR A 226 -3.16 21.52 16.52
N ALA A 227 -2.73 22.38 17.44
CA ALA A 227 -3.39 22.53 18.74
C ALA A 227 -4.85 22.98 18.59
N ILE A 228 -5.14 23.87 17.64
CA ILE A 228 -6.51 24.34 17.37
C ILE A 228 -7.36 23.20 16.80
N ALA A 229 -6.85 22.44 15.83
CA ALA A 229 -7.57 21.29 15.28
C ALA A 229 -7.90 20.25 16.36
N GLU A 230 -6.99 20.05 17.32
CA GLU A 230 -7.23 19.20 18.48
C GLU A 230 -8.31 19.75 19.41
N GLN A 231 -8.26 21.03 19.75
CA GLN A 231 -9.26 21.69 20.60
C GLN A 231 -10.67 21.68 19.99
N GLN A 232 -10.80 21.94 18.68
CA GLN A 232 -12.10 21.96 18.01
C GLN A 232 -12.72 20.57 17.89
N GLY A 233 -11.89 19.52 17.84
CA GLY A 233 -12.25 18.12 17.96
C GLY A 233 -12.93 17.52 16.71
N THR A 234 -13.82 18.26 16.05
CA THR A 234 -14.52 17.89 14.81
C THR A 234 -14.19 18.86 13.67
N LEU A 235 -14.27 18.36 12.43
CA LEU A 235 -14.00 19.16 11.24
C LEU A 235 -15.02 20.30 11.04
N GLU A 236 -16.26 20.09 11.49
CA GLU A 236 -17.33 21.10 11.40
C GLU A 236 -17.04 22.29 12.32
N ASN A 237 -16.72 22.02 13.59
CA ASN A 237 -16.32 23.06 14.56
C ASN A 237 -15.09 23.82 14.07
N TYR A 238 -14.12 23.11 13.50
CA TYR A 238 -12.92 23.73 12.96
C TYR A 238 -13.20 24.66 11.79
N ARG A 239 -14.09 24.27 10.85
CA ARG A 239 -14.51 25.17 9.75
C ARG A 239 -15.20 26.43 10.28
N HIS A 240 -16.10 26.27 11.25
CA HIS A 240 -16.76 27.41 11.90
C HIS A 240 -15.76 28.33 12.60
N PHE A 241 -14.75 27.75 13.27
CA PHE A 241 -13.66 28.51 13.88
C PHE A 241 -12.90 29.35 12.83
N LEU A 242 -12.50 28.75 11.70
CA LEU A 242 -11.74 29.44 10.66
C LEU A 242 -12.50 30.65 10.08
N GLU A 243 -13.83 30.59 9.97
CA GLU A 243 -14.63 31.71 9.48
C GLU A 243 -14.50 32.97 10.35
N HIS A 244 -14.37 32.77 11.66
CA HIS A 244 -14.35 33.82 12.68
C HIS A 244 -12.94 34.18 13.17
N ALA A 245 -11.95 33.31 12.94
CA ALA A 245 -10.58 33.56 13.31
C ALA A 245 -10.00 34.79 12.60
N ASP A 246 -9.13 35.52 13.30
CA ASP A 246 -8.39 36.63 12.71
C ASP A 246 -7.25 36.11 11.83
N LYS A 247 -6.69 37.01 11.01
CA LYS A 247 -5.64 36.63 10.06
C LYS A 247 -4.39 36.05 10.76
N ALA A 248 -4.01 36.62 11.91
CA ALA A 248 -2.82 36.20 12.64
C ALA A 248 -2.95 34.76 13.16
N THR A 249 -4.13 34.40 13.69
CA THR A 249 -4.42 33.03 14.14
C THR A 249 -4.43 32.05 12.96
N VAL A 250 -4.99 32.45 11.81
CA VAL A 250 -4.97 31.62 10.60
C VAL A 250 -3.54 31.43 10.06
N GLU A 251 -2.70 32.45 10.16
CA GLU A 251 -1.29 32.39 9.75
C GLU A 251 -0.47 31.43 10.62
N GLU A 252 -0.58 31.53 11.94
CA GLU A 252 0.04 30.58 12.89
C GLU A 252 -0.41 29.14 12.59
N GLU A 253 -1.70 28.98 12.28
CA GLU A 253 -2.25 27.68 11.96
C GLU A 253 -1.72 27.11 10.62
N CYS A 254 -1.47 27.99 9.65
CA CYS A 254 -0.82 27.61 8.40
C CYS A 254 0.63 27.15 8.61
N GLU A 255 1.37 27.83 9.48
CA GLU A 255 2.75 27.47 9.81
C GLU A 255 2.82 26.08 10.46
N GLN A 256 2.02 25.84 11.49
CA GLN A 256 1.99 24.55 12.20
C GLN A 256 1.56 23.41 11.27
N ALA A 257 0.45 23.57 10.54
CA ALA A 257 -0.04 22.54 9.63
C ALA A 257 0.93 22.28 8.47
N GLY A 258 1.54 23.34 7.93
CA GLY A 258 2.54 23.24 6.87
C GLY A 258 3.79 22.49 7.31
N GLU A 259 4.32 22.80 8.50
CA GLU A 259 5.48 22.11 9.07
C GLU A 259 5.19 20.62 9.32
N GLN A 260 4.04 20.28 9.90
CA GLN A 260 3.66 18.87 10.11
C GLN A 260 3.59 18.09 8.79
N MET A 261 2.99 18.67 7.75
CA MET A 261 2.94 18.06 6.43
C MET A 261 4.33 17.92 5.81
N ALA A 262 5.20 18.92 5.93
CA ALA A 262 6.57 18.85 5.41
C ALA A 262 7.37 17.74 6.08
N ASN A 263 7.25 17.63 7.41
CA ASN A 263 7.99 16.68 8.24
C ASN A 263 7.50 15.23 8.07
N THR A 264 6.19 15.02 7.92
CA THR A 264 5.60 13.67 7.87
C THR A 264 5.16 13.22 6.47
N GLY A 265 4.99 14.15 5.54
CA GLY A 265 4.36 13.89 4.24
C GLY A 265 2.87 13.54 4.33
N LEU A 266 2.23 13.66 5.50
CA LEU A 266 0.82 13.36 5.70
C LEU A 266 -0.04 14.60 5.49
N VAL A 267 -1.24 14.40 4.96
CA VAL A 267 -2.25 15.45 4.84
C VAL A 267 -3.51 15.05 5.60
N SER A 268 -3.91 15.90 6.56
CA SER A 268 -5.14 15.74 7.33
C SER A 268 -6.34 16.40 6.65
N ASP A 269 -7.56 16.05 7.09
CA ASP A 269 -8.78 16.71 6.61
C ASP A 269 -8.88 18.17 7.10
N TYR A 270 -8.30 18.45 8.27
CA TYR A 270 -8.18 19.81 8.82
C TYR A 270 -7.31 20.69 7.92
N GLN A 271 -6.18 20.16 7.46
CA GLN A 271 -5.29 20.88 6.54
C GLN A 271 -5.95 21.16 5.19
N LEU A 272 -6.76 20.22 4.68
CA LEU A 272 -7.55 20.46 3.47
C LEU A 272 -8.61 21.56 3.69
N ALA A 273 -9.31 21.55 4.83
CA ALA A 273 -10.28 22.58 5.15
C ALA A 273 -9.63 23.97 5.32
N LEU A 274 -8.46 24.02 5.96
CA LEU A 274 -7.64 25.22 6.08
C LEU A 274 -7.19 25.73 4.70
N LEU A 275 -6.76 24.84 3.80
CA LEU A 275 -6.37 25.20 2.45
C LEU A 275 -7.50 25.88 1.67
N TYR A 276 -8.71 25.31 1.71
CA TYR A 276 -9.87 25.95 1.09
C TYR A 276 -10.19 27.33 1.69
N HIS A 277 -10.03 27.47 3.00
CA HIS A 277 -10.25 28.75 3.67
C HIS A 277 -9.24 29.81 3.21
N VAL A 278 -7.94 29.50 3.22
CA VAL A 278 -6.91 30.47 2.86
C VAL A 278 -6.89 30.81 1.38
N VAL A 279 -7.15 29.86 0.48
CA VAL A 279 -7.28 30.15 -0.95
C VAL A 279 -8.38 31.18 -1.21
N LYS A 280 -9.49 31.13 -0.47
CA LYS A 280 -10.61 32.07 -0.63
C LYS A 280 -10.40 33.42 0.06
N LYS A 281 -9.85 33.43 1.28
CA LYS A 281 -9.83 34.62 2.15
C LYS A 281 -8.45 35.27 2.26
N TYR A 282 -7.38 34.48 2.20
CA TYR A 282 -6.00 34.92 2.42
C TYR A 282 -5.01 34.23 1.46
N PRO A 283 -5.08 34.45 0.13
CA PRO A 283 -4.24 33.73 -0.84
C PRO A 283 -2.73 33.82 -0.56
N GLY A 284 -2.27 34.91 0.06
CA GLY A 284 -0.87 35.07 0.49
C GLY A 284 -0.40 34.08 1.55
N LEU A 285 -1.30 33.37 2.24
CA LEU A 285 -0.96 32.33 3.23
C LEU A 285 -0.86 30.93 2.60
N VAL A 286 -1.24 30.74 1.34
CA VAL A 286 -1.12 29.43 0.67
C VAL A 286 0.33 28.94 0.63
N PRO A 287 1.35 29.76 0.31
CA PRO A 287 2.74 29.30 0.36
C PRO A 287 3.20 28.89 1.76
N VAL A 288 2.69 29.54 2.81
CA VAL A 288 2.98 29.23 4.21
C VAL A 288 2.40 27.86 4.56
N LEU A 289 1.11 27.65 4.27
CA LEU A 289 0.42 26.38 4.53
C LEU A 289 1.02 25.19 3.77
N LEU A 290 1.45 25.43 2.54
CA LEU A 290 2.11 24.41 1.73
C LEU A 290 3.59 24.22 2.09
N HIS A 291 4.11 25.00 3.04
CA HIS A 291 5.51 25.02 3.47
C HIS A 291 6.47 25.12 2.27
N LEU A 292 6.18 26.08 1.36
CA LEU A 292 6.96 26.26 0.14
C LEU A 292 8.33 26.89 0.44
N ASN A 293 9.36 26.41 -0.26
CA ASN A 293 10.64 27.09 -0.29
C ASN A 293 10.58 28.32 -1.22
N SER A 294 11.64 29.13 -1.28
CA SER A 294 11.70 30.34 -2.11
C SER A 294 11.35 30.10 -3.60
N HIS A 295 11.76 28.95 -4.16
CA HIS A 295 11.40 28.57 -5.53
C HIS A 295 9.91 28.29 -5.67
N GLY A 296 9.33 27.53 -4.74
CA GLY A 296 7.91 27.22 -4.71
C GLY A 296 7.03 28.45 -4.52
N VAL A 297 7.44 29.40 -3.68
CA VAL A 297 6.76 30.70 -3.51
C VAL A 297 6.73 31.45 -4.85
N ALA A 298 7.88 31.59 -5.50
CA ALA A 298 7.96 32.27 -6.80
C ALA A 298 7.20 31.54 -7.92
N GLU A 299 7.08 30.20 -7.85
CA GLU A 299 6.22 29.44 -8.77
C GLU A 299 4.73 29.64 -8.47
N TYR A 300 4.34 29.64 -7.20
CA TYR A 300 2.96 29.93 -6.78
C TYR A 300 2.51 31.31 -7.25
N GLU A 301 3.28 32.37 -6.99
CA GLU A 301 2.94 33.74 -7.37
C GLU A 301 2.73 33.90 -8.88
N ARG A 302 3.48 33.15 -9.70
CA ARG A 302 3.33 33.17 -11.17
C ARG A 302 2.12 32.39 -11.67
N HIS A 303 1.61 31.44 -10.89
CA HIS A 303 0.56 30.51 -11.29
C HIS A 303 -0.62 30.48 -10.32
N GLU A 304 -0.81 31.54 -9.51
CA GLU A 304 -1.77 31.62 -8.41
C GLU A 304 -3.19 31.20 -8.85
N ALA A 305 -3.71 31.82 -9.92
CA ALA A 305 -5.05 31.51 -10.43
C ALA A 305 -5.23 30.05 -10.88
N PHE A 306 -4.15 29.40 -11.30
CA PHE A 306 -4.20 27.98 -11.68
C PHE A 306 -4.10 27.07 -10.47
N VAL A 307 -3.29 27.43 -9.48
CA VAL A 307 -3.24 26.72 -8.19
C VAL A 307 -4.60 26.79 -7.50
N ASP A 308 -5.22 27.97 -7.50
CA ASP A 308 -6.58 28.19 -7.00
C ASP A 308 -7.58 27.23 -7.68
N LEU A 309 -7.60 27.21 -9.02
CA LEU A 309 -8.43 26.28 -9.80
C LEU A 309 -8.19 24.82 -9.41
N LEU A 310 -6.93 24.39 -9.27
CA LEU A 310 -6.60 23.03 -8.87
C LEU A 310 -7.15 22.69 -7.48
N VAL A 311 -7.00 23.60 -6.53
CA VAL A 311 -7.48 23.40 -5.16
C VAL A 311 -9.00 23.31 -5.14
N GLN A 312 -9.71 24.26 -5.75
CA GLN A 312 -11.17 24.33 -5.65
C GLN A 312 -11.88 23.19 -6.40
N GLU A 313 -11.39 22.81 -7.59
CA GLU A 313 -12.11 21.87 -8.47
C GLU A 313 -11.62 20.42 -8.32
N PHE A 314 -10.33 20.21 -8.04
CA PHE A 314 -9.70 18.90 -8.19
C PHE A 314 -9.20 18.27 -6.88
N ILE A 315 -8.84 19.06 -5.87
CA ILE A 315 -8.41 18.52 -4.58
C ILE A 315 -9.65 18.42 -3.68
N VAL A 316 -9.96 17.23 -3.20
CA VAL A 316 -11.14 16.85 -2.39
C VAL A 316 -10.74 15.86 -1.28
N PRO A 317 -11.57 15.59 -0.27
CA PRO A 317 -11.24 14.64 0.80
C PRO A 317 -10.73 13.28 0.29
N GLY A 318 -11.37 12.72 -0.75
CA GLY A 318 -10.98 11.44 -1.36
C GLY A 318 -9.59 11.41 -2.00
N ASN A 319 -8.98 12.57 -2.28
CA ASN A 319 -7.62 12.65 -2.82
C ASN A 319 -6.73 13.66 -2.06
N LYS A 320 -7.03 13.97 -0.80
CA LYS A 320 -6.37 15.03 0.00
C LYS A 320 -4.84 14.99 0.00
N GLN A 321 -4.22 13.82 -0.21
CA GLN A 321 -2.78 13.68 -0.37
C GLN A 321 -2.20 14.55 -1.52
N ALA A 322 -3.05 14.92 -2.49
CA ALA A 322 -2.74 15.85 -3.56
C ALA A 322 -2.30 17.24 -3.07
N VAL A 323 -2.64 17.65 -1.84
CA VAL A 323 -2.11 18.88 -1.23
C VAL A 323 -0.58 18.82 -1.10
N TYR A 324 -0.05 17.71 -0.57
CA TYR A 324 1.38 17.49 -0.52
C TYR A 324 1.97 17.35 -1.93
N GLY A 325 1.27 16.64 -2.84
CA GLY A 325 1.65 16.55 -4.25
C GLY A 325 1.82 17.91 -4.90
N LEU A 326 0.85 18.81 -4.73
CA LEU A 326 0.84 20.19 -5.22
C LEU A 326 2.01 21.00 -4.64
N ALA A 327 2.23 20.94 -3.32
CA ALA A 327 3.38 21.60 -2.69
C ALA A 327 4.71 21.19 -3.35
N ARG A 328 4.88 19.88 -3.61
CA ARG A 328 6.08 19.34 -4.25
C ARG A 328 6.18 19.68 -5.74
N VAL A 329 5.06 19.76 -6.46
CA VAL A 329 5.02 20.24 -7.85
C VAL A 329 5.56 21.67 -7.94
N LEU A 330 5.09 22.55 -7.05
CA LEU A 330 5.51 23.95 -6.95
C LEU A 330 6.99 24.09 -6.58
N GLN A 331 7.44 23.38 -5.54
CA GLN A 331 8.84 23.40 -5.11
C GLN A 331 9.82 22.87 -6.18
N ARG A 332 9.33 22.09 -7.15
CA ARG A 332 10.13 21.52 -8.26
C ARG A 332 10.14 22.38 -9.53
N ASN A 333 9.50 23.55 -9.50
CA ASN A 333 9.37 24.43 -10.65
C ASN A 333 8.76 23.74 -11.88
N LEU A 334 7.79 22.85 -11.67
CA LEU A 334 7.24 22.04 -12.77
C LEU A 334 6.30 22.85 -13.66
N LEU A 335 5.56 23.81 -13.11
CA LEU A 335 4.63 24.67 -13.87
C LEU A 335 5.38 25.73 -14.69
N SER A 336 6.60 26.08 -14.29
CA SER A 336 7.49 26.98 -15.03
C SER A 336 7.99 26.37 -16.34
N ARG A 337 7.96 25.04 -16.47
CA ARG A 337 8.36 24.35 -17.70
C ARG A 337 7.23 24.44 -18.71
N LYS A 338 7.41 25.23 -19.77
CA LYS A 338 6.39 25.46 -20.82
C LYS A 338 5.70 24.19 -21.32
N VAL A 339 6.45 23.13 -21.61
CA VAL A 339 5.89 21.85 -22.08
C VAL A 339 5.00 21.19 -21.02
N THR A 340 5.45 21.17 -19.77
CA THR A 340 4.69 20.61 -18.64
C THR A 340 3.44 21.43 -18.38
N TRP A 341 3.55 22.76 -18.35
CA TRP A 341 2.43 23.68 -18.15
C TRP A 341 1.32 23.47 -19.18
N HIS A 342 1.66 23.44 -20.47
CA HIS A 342 0.69 23.23 -21.53
C HIS A 342 0.05 21.84 -21.44
N ALA A 343 0.83 20.81 -21.12
CA ALA A 343 0.31 19.46 -20.95
C ALA A 343 -0.67 19.40 -19.77
N PHE A 344 -0.34 19.99 -18.62
CA PHE A 344 -1.20 19.98 -17.42
C PHE A 344 -2.50 20.75 -17.65
N ASN A 345 -2.44 21.91 -18.32
CA ASN A 345 -3.63 22.67 -18.69
C ASN A 345 -4.59 21.89 -19.60
N ARG A 346 -4.06 21.02 -20.47
CA ARG A 346 -4.90 20.11 -21.25
C ARG A 346 -5.47 19.00 -20.38
N LEU A 347 -4.65 18.39 -19.51
CA LEU A 347 -5.05 17.29 -18.64
C LEU A 347 -6.29 17.64 -17.80
N ILE A 348 -6.35 18.84 -17.21
CA ILE A 348 -7.50 19.24 -16.38
C ILE A 348 -8.79 19.48 -17.17
N ARG A 349 -8.75 19.49 -18.51
CA ARG A 349 -9.90 19.74 -19.41
C ARG A 349 -10.33 18.49 -20.18
N VAL A 350 -9.73 17.33 -19.91
CA VAL A 350 -10.03 16.12 -20.66
C VAL A 350 -11.35 15.50 -20.24
N ASP A 351 -12.09 15.00 -21.22
CA ASP A 351 -13.21 14.10 -20.98
C ASP A 351 -12.68 12.68 -20.81
N ILE A 352 -12.89 12.10 -19.63
CA ILE A 352 -12.36 10.77 -19.30
C ILE A 352 -13.22 9.70 -19.95
N HIS A 353 -12.56 8.79 -20.67
CA HIS A 353 -13.18 7.64 -21.30
C HIS A 353 -13.98 6.79 -20.29
N PRO A 354 -15.20 6.31 -20.60
CA PRO A 354 -16.05 5.59 -19.65
C PRO A 354 -15.37 4.38 -18.97
N GLU A 355 -14.61 3.59 -19.73
CA GLU A 355 -13.87 2.45 -19.16
C GLU A 355 -12.72 2.87 -18.23
N VAL A 356 -12.08 4.02 -18.49
CA VAL A 356 -11.06 4.57 -17.60
C VAL A 356 -11.70 5.10 -16.32
N ALA A 357 -12.86 5.78 -16.45
CA ALA A 357 -13.64 6.25 -15.32
C ALA A 357 -14.04 5.10 -14.38
N LYS A 358 -14.53 3.97 -14.91
CA LYS A 358 -14.84 2.77 -14.11
C LYS A 358 -13.61 2.24 -13.36
N LYS A 359 -12.45 2.17 -14.01
CA LYS A 359 -11.20 1.71 -13.38
C LYS A 359 -10.75 2.64 -12.25
N LEU A 360 -10.79 3.96 -12.47
CA LEU A 360 -10.44 4.96 -11.47
C LEU A 360 -11.36 4.87 -10.24
N LEU A 361 -12.67 4.76 -10.45
CA LEU A 361 -13.65 4.60 -9.37
C LEU A 361 -13.46 3.29 -8.60
N LYS A 362 -13.13 2.20 -9.31
CA LYS A 362 -12.82 0.91 -8.67
C LYS A 362 -11.55 0.97 -7.81
N GLY A 363 -10.56 1.75 -8.23
CA GLY A 363 -9.34 1.98 -7.45
C GLY A 363 -9.46 3.08 -6.39
N ASN A 364 -10.64 3.69 -6.20
CA ASN A 364 -10.83 4.62 -5.10
C ASN A 364 -10.95 3.84 -3.78
N LEU A 365 -9.86 3.82 -3.01
CA LEU A 365 -9.79 3.12 -1.73
C LEU A 365 -10.29 3.96 -0.55
N THR A 366 -10.82 5.16 -0.78
CA THR A 366 -11.38 6.01 0.28
C THR A 366 -12.91 5.87 0.35
N GLU A 367 -13.48 6.12 1.53
CA GLU A 367 -14.93 6.21 1.72
C GLU A 367 -15.51 7.49 1.08
N ASP A 368 -14.67 8.52 0.94
CA ASP A 368 -15.05 9.79 0.34
C ASP A 368 -15.30 9.65 -1.17
N LYS A 369 -16.37 10.32 -1.61
CA LYS A 369 -16.70 10.41 -3.04
C LYS A 369 -15.73 11.36 -3.73
N ALA A 370 -15.20 10.91 -4.87
CA ALA A 370 -14.41 11.71 -5.79
C ALA A 370 -14.79 11.37 -7.22
N THR A 371 -14.77 12.35 -8.11
CA THR A 371 -14.99 12.11 -9.54
C THR A 371 -13.73 11.46 -10.16
N PRO A 372 -13.86 10.76 -11.30
CA PRO A 372 -12.70 10.24 -12.02
C PRO A 372 -11.65 11.32 -12.32
N ALA A 373 -12.08 12.54 -12.65
CA ALA A 373 -11.18 13.66 -12.91
C ALA A 373 -10.41 14.08 -11.65
N GLN A 374 -11.10 14.20 -10.52
CA GLN A 374 -10.45 14.48 -9.23
C GLN A 374 -9.41 13.39 -8.88
N LEU A 375 -9.77 12.11 -9.01
CA LEU A 375 -8.84 11.01 -8.75
C LEU A 375 -7.61 11.08 -9.68
N LEU A 376 -7.82 11.29 -10.98
CA LEU A 376 -6.74 11.37 -11.97
C LEU A 376 -5.80 12.55 -11.71
N ILE A 377 -6.35 13.76 -11.50
CA ILE A 377 -5.55 14.96 -11.26
C ILE A 377 -4.83 14.89 -9.91
N GLY A 378 -5.50 14.45 -8.85
CA GLY A 378 -4.87 14.26 -7.55
C GLY A 378 -3.73 13.24 -7.59
N GLY A 379 -3.93 12.11 -8.26
CA GLY A 379 -2.89 11.12 -8.52
C GLY A 379 -1.72 11.69 -9.33
N ALA A 380 -2.01 12.46 -10.38
CA ALA A 380 -0.98 13.11 -11.21
C ALA A 380 -0.14 14.09 -10.39
N LEU A 381 -0.74 14.91 -9.52
CA LEU A 381 -0.01 15.80 -8.61
C LEU A 381 0.94 15.02 -7.70
N CYS A 382 0.50 13.91 -7.11
CA CYS A 382 1.35 13.07 -6.26
C CYS A 382 2.50 12.44 -7.06
N VAL A 383 2.22 11.82 -8.22
CA VAL A 383 3.22 11.13 -9.05
C VAL A 383 4.27 12.11 -9.60
N LEU A 384 3.85 13.30 -10.01
CA LEU A 384 4.73 14.33 -10.55
C LEU A 384 5.49 15.07 -9.45
N GLY A 385 4.89 15.26 -8.27
CA GLY A 385 5.50 16.00 -7.17
C GLY A 385 6.50 15.17 -6.35
N GLN A 386 6.13 13.94 -5.99
CA GLN A 386 6.89 13.13 -5.04
C GLN A 386 8.20 12.58 -5.60
N PRO A 387 9.23 12.36 -4.75
CA PRO A 387 10.58 12.03 -5.20
C PRO A 387 10.72 10.60 -5.72
N LEU A 388 10.19 9.59 -5.03
CA LEU A 388 10.49 8.18 -5.34
C LEU A 388 9.68 7.60 -6.50
N GLY A 389 8.76 8.36 -7.08
CA GLY A 389 7.91 7.89 -8.17
C GLY A 389 6.94 6.79 -7.74
N VAL A 390 6.54 5.97 -8.71
CA VAL A 390 5.53 4.91 -8.56
C VAL A 390 6.19 3.60 -8.16
N ARG A 391 5.59 2.93 -7.16
CA ARG A 391 5.94 1.55 -6.81
C ARG A 391 5.11 0.56 -7.61
N GLN A 392 5.70 -0.60 -7.88
CA GLN A 392 5.09 -1.68 -8.66
C GLN A 392 3.84 -2.30 -7.98
N GLY A 393 3.74 -2.24 -6.65
CA GLY A 393 2.70 -2.96 -5.90
C GLY A 393 2.82 -4.48 -6.09
N ASN A 394 1.70 -5.20 -6.01
CA ASN A 394 1.65 -6.64 -6.24
C ASN A 394 1.54 -7.04 -7.72
N ASN A 395 1.58 -6.07 -8.65
CA ASN A 395 1.45 -6.34 -10.08
C ASN A 395 2.80 -6.78 -10.67
N PRO A 396 2.86 -7.77 -11.58
CA PRO A 396 4.11 -8.22 -12.20
C PRO A 396 4.62 -7.30 -13.33
N THR A 397 4.43 -5.97 -13.21
CA THR A 397 4.67 -4.99 -14.29
C THR A 397 5.76 -3.97 -13.92
N CYS A 398 6.91 -4.46 -13.43
CA CYS A 398 8.05 -3.65 -12.97
C CYS A 398 8.47 -2.57 -13.97
N GLN A 399 8.42 -2.87 -15.28
CA GLN A 399 8.86 -1.95 -16.34
C GLN A 399 7.93 -0.75 -16.52
N SER A 400 6.61 -0.95 -16.40
CA SER A 400 5.63 0.14 -16.46
C SER A 400 5.83 1.13 -15.31
N ALA A 401 5.97 0.62 -14.08
CA ALA A 401 6.23 1.45 -12.90
C ALA A 401 7.56 2.22 -13.00
N ARG A 402 8.63 1.57 -13.51
CA ARG A 402 9.91 2.22 -13.79
C ARG A 402 9.78 3.32 -14.84
N GLY A 403 9.05 3.07 -15.92
CA GLY A 403 8.79 4.04 -16.98
C GLY A 403 8.09 5.30 -16.45
N ILE A 404 7.00 5.12 -15.70
CA ILE A 404 6.25 6.22 -15.08
C ILE A 404 7.16 7.04 -14.14
N SER A 405 7.93 6.36 -13.29
CA SER A 405 8.85 7.02 -12.34
C SER A 405 9.97 7.79 -13.04
N MET A 406 10.51 7.25 -14.13
CA MET A 406 11.53 7.93 -14.92
C MET A 406 10.95 9.18 -15.59
N TRP A 407 9.78 9.06 -16.24
CA TRP A 407 9.17 10.22 -16.91
C TRP A 407 8.71 11.30 -15.92
N SER A 408 8.22 10.95 -14.72
CA SER A 408 7.81 11.96 -13.74
C SER A 408 8.98 12.85 -13.28
N ARG A 409 10.22 12.34 -13.33
CA ARG A 409 11.43 13.09 -12.98
C ARG A 409 12.07 13.80 -14.17
N HIS A 410 12.21 13.11 -15.30
CA HIS A 410 13.03 13.58 -16.41
C HIS A 410 12.21 14.17 -17.57
N ALA A 411 10.97 13.73 -17.75
CA ALA A 411 10.11 14.16 -18.86
C ALA A 411 8.63 14.30 -18.43
N PRO A 412 8.31 15.16 -17.44
CA PRO A 412 6.96 15.25 -16.88
C PRO A 412 5.90 15.60 -17.92
N GLY A 413 6.22 16.47 -18.89
CA GLY A 413 5.32 16.75 -20.02
C GLY A 413 5.01 15.53 -20.88
N LYS A 414 5.97 14.61 -21.08
CA LYS A 414 5.74 13.33 -21.78
C LYS A 414 4.80 12.44 -20.97
N LEU A 415 5.02 12.32 -19.66
CA LEU A 415 4.14 11.53 -18.79
C LEU A 415 2.70 12.05 -18.84
N ILE A 416 2.50 13.37 -18.73
CA ILE A 416 1.18 13.97 -18.78
C ILE A 416 0.51 13.71 -20.14
N ASN A 417 1.24 13.80 -21.25
CA ASN A 417 0.66 13.52 -22.57
C ASN A 417 0.26 12.05 -22.72
N LEU A 418 1.10 11.11 -22.26
CA LEU A 418 0.72 9.69 -22.22
C LEU A 418 -0.54 9.46 -21.37
N LEU A 419 -0.65 10.18 -20.25
CA LEU A 419 -1.81 10.12 -19.38
C LEU A 419 -3.06 10.68 -20.05
N ILE A 420 -2.95 11.78 -20.81
CA ILE A 420 -4.05 12.35 -21.60
C ILE A 420 -4.53 11.34 -22.64
N ASP A 421 -3.61 10.76 -23.41
CA ASP A 421 -3.95 9.79 -24.47
C ASP A 421 -4.67 8.58 -23.86
N ALA A 422 -4.10 8.02 -22.79
CA ALA A 422 -4.70 6.89 -22.08
C ALA A 422 -6.04 7.25 -21.42
N ALA A 423 -6.19 8.45 -20.85
CA ALA A 423 -7.42 8.85 -20.17
C ALA A 423 -8.57 9.14 -21.13
N THR A 424 -8.29 9.70 -22.30
CA THR A 424 -9.30 10.12 -23.30
C THR A 424 -9.62 9.02 -24.30
N ALA A 425 -8.60 8.34 -24.83
CA ALA A 425 -8.76 7.34 -25.88
C ALA A 425 -8.73 5.90 -25.34
N ASN A 426 -8.39 5.69 -24.06
CA ASN A 426 -8.10 4.36 -23.51
C ASN A 426 -7.12 3.58 -24.41
N ASN A 427 -6.13 4.30 -24.95
CA ASN A 427 -5.12 3.80 -25.87
C ASN A 427 -3.83 4.59 -25.67
N VAL A 428 -2.69 3.95 -25.91
CA VAL A 428 -1.37 4.58 -25.95
C VAL A 428 -0.64 4.05 -27.16
N VAL A 429 0.05 4.95 -27.87
CA VAL A 429 0.78 4.61 -29.10
C VAL A 429 2.27 4.82 -28.89
N PHE A 430 3.07 3.79 -29.15
CA PHE A 430 4.52 3.87 -29.13
C PHE A 430 5.09 3.54 -30.50
N ARG A 431 6.20 4.18 -30.87
CA ARG A 431 7.00 3.78 -32.02
C ARG A 431 8.14 2.88 -31.57
N TYR A 432 8.21 1.67 -32.09
CA TYR A 432 9.28 0.72 -31.86
C TYR A 432 9.86 0.27 -33.20
N GLU A 433 11.17 0.49 -33.39
CA GLU A 433 11.90 0.13 -34.63
C GLU A 433 11.25 0.65 -35.93
N GLY A 434 10.65 1.83 -35.89
CA GLY A 434 10.02 2.47 -37.04
C GLY A 434 8.52 2.13 -37.22
N GLU A 435 8.02 1.11 -36.53
CA GLU A 435 6.61 0.73 -36.56
C GLU A 435 5.85 1.25 -35.34
N LEU A 436 4.53 1.43 -35.49
CA LEU A 436 3.66 1.83 -34.40
C LEU A 436 3.09 0.59 -33.69
N ILE A 437 3.01 0.68 -32.36
CA ILE A 437 2.35 -0.27 -31.48
C ILE A 437 1.25 0.51 -30.75
N GLU A 438 -0.01 0.09 -30.95
CA GLU A 438 -1.17 0.66 -30.26
C GLU A 438 -1.64 -0.31 -29.17
N SER A 439 -1.66 0.15 -27.92
CA SER A 439 -2.04 -0.71 -26.78
C SER A 439 -3.46 -1.26 -26.88
N ALA A 440 -4.37 -0.55 -27.56
CA ALA A 440 -5.74 -1.02 -27.79
C ALA A 440 -5.83 -2.24 -28.71
N THR A 441 -4.86 -2.41 -29.62
CA THR A 441 -4.81 -3.53 -30.58
C THR A 441 -4.08 -4.76 -30.06
N VAL A 442 -3.31 -4.60 -28.97
CA VAL A 442 -2.56 -5.69 -28.35
C VAL A 442 -3.46 -6.41 -27.35
N GLU A 443 -3.73 -7.69 -27.58
CA GLU A 443 -4.58 -8.51 -26.71
C GLU A 443 -3.85 -8.95 -25.43
N GLU A 444 -2.60 -9.38 -25.54
CA GLU A 444 -1.85 -9.98 -24.43
C GLU A 444 -0.95 -8.97 -23.70
N GLY A 445 -1.15 -8.84 -22.39
CA GLY A 445 -0.19 -8.28 -21.44
C GLY A 445 0.46 -9.37 -20.58
N LEU A 446 1.47 -9.00 -19.77
CA LEU A 446 2.10 -9.91 -18.80
C LEU A 446 1.18 -10.14 -17.58
N ALA A 447 0.34 -9.16 -17.23
CA ALA A 447 -0.56 -9.27 -16.08
C ALA A 447 -1.91 -9.90 -16.46
N ARG A 448 -2.26 -11.03 -15.82
CA ARG A 448 -3.58 -11.69 -15.97
C ARG A 448 -4.67 -11.08 -15.07
N GLN A 449 -4.28 -10.52 -13.94
CA GLN A 449 -5.14 -9.80 -13.01
C GLN A 449 -4.49 -8.46 -12.69
N PHE A 450 -5.32 -7.41 -12.63
CA PHE A 450 -4.85 -6.06 -12.35
C PHE A 450 -5.24 -5.68 -10.92
N ASP A 451 -4.24 -5.41 -10.08
CA ASP A 451 -4.44 -4.92 -8.73
C ASP A 451 -4.75 -3.41 -8.76
N TYR A 452 -5.95 -3.07 -8.29
CA TYR A 452 -6.49 -1.71 -8.22
C TYR A 452 -6.03 -0.93 -6.99
N SER A 453 -5.13 -1.48 -6.17
CA SER A 453 -4.52 -0.78 -5.04
C SER A 453 -3.43 0.22 -5.42
N LEU A 454 -3.13 0.33 -6.72
CA LEU A 454 -2.17 1.28 -7.29
C LEU A 454 -2.67 2.73 -7.26
N ASP A 455 -1.76 3.68 -7.50
CA ASP A 455 -2.13 5.08 -7.68
C ASP A 455 -2.94 5.31 -8.98
N PRO A 456 -3.74 6.39 -9.06
CA PRO A 456 -4.59 6.68 -10.22
C PRO A 456 -3.85 6.74 -11.56
N VAL A 457 -2.63 7.27 -11.61
CA VAL A 457 -1.85 7.34 -12.86
C VAL A 457 -1.45 5.94 -13.31
N SER A 458 -1.05 5.09 -12.37
CA SER A 458 -0.73 3.69 -12.64
C SER A 458 -1.95 2.87 -13.05
N ILE A 459 -3.13 3.10 -12.43
CA ILE A 459 -4.39 2.47 -12.84
C ILE A 459 -4.71 2.76 -14.31
N VAL A 460 -4.44 3.98 -14.78
CA VAL A 460 -4.67 4.37 -16.17
C VAL A 460 -3.57 3.84 -17.10
N LEU A 461 -2.29 3.98 -16.74
CA LEU A 461 -1.17 3.74 -17.66
C LEU A 461 -0.65 2.30 -17.67
N VAL A 462 -0.56 1.63 -16.54
CA VAL A 462 0.09 0.31 -16.43
C VAL A 462 -0.52 -0.72 -17.39
N PRO A 463 -1.86 -0.84 -17.54
CA PRO A 463 -2.45 -1.81 -18.47
C PRO A 463 -2.02 -1.57 -19.93
N HIS A 464 -1.76 -0.33 -20.32
CA HIS A 464 -1.34 0.02 -21.68
C HIS A 464 0.15 -0.17 -21.88
N LEU A 465 0.96 0.28 -20.91
CA LEU A 465 2.41 0.14 -20.96
C LEU A 465 2.85 -1.32 -20.90
N ASP A 466 2.15 -2.15 -20.13
CA ASP A 466 2.42 -3.59 -20.04
C ASP A 466 2.22 -4.30 -21.39
N LYS A 467 1.11 -3.99 -22.07
CA LYS A 467 0.83 -4.50 -23.41
C LYS A 467 1.88 -4.07 -24.44
N ILE A 468 2.23 -2.79 -24.46
CA ILE A 468 3.26 -2.26 -25.36
C ILE A 468 4.60 -2.95 -25.09
N TYR A 469 4.99 -3.08 -23.82
CA TYR A 469 6.24 -3.74 -23.46
C TYR A 469 6.26 -5.21 -23.86
N ASN A 470 5.18 -5.95 -23.62
CA ASN A 470 5.05 -7.34 -24.04
C ASN A 470 5.17 -7.49 -25.57
N GLU A 471 4.54 -6.60 -26.33
CA GLU A 471 4.60 -6.59 -27.78
C GLU A 471 6.02 -6.27 -28.30
N MET A 472 6.72 -5.32 -27.68
CA MET A 472 8.12 -5.05 -27.97
C MET A 472 8.99 -6.28 -27.74
N MET A 473 8.80 -6.99 -26.61
CA MET A 473 9.53 -8.21 -26.28
C MET A 473 9.27 -9.33 -27.30
N LYS A 474 8.03 -9.53 -27.74
CA LYS A 474 7.69 -10.50 -28.79
C LYS A 474 8.41 -10.20 -30.10
N ARG A 475 8.36 -8.95 -30.55
CA ARG A 475 9.03 -8.51 -31.79
C ARG A 475 10.55 -8.68 -31.71
N ALA A 476 11.15 -8.36 -30.56
CA ALA A 476 12.58 -8.56 -30.32
C ALA A 476 12.96 -10.06 -30.35
N ALA A 477 12.19 -10.91 -29.66
CA ALA A 477 12.46 -12.35 -29.58
C ALA A 477 12.40 -13.04 -30.94
N VAL A 478 11.42 -12.66 -31.79
CA VAL A 478 11.29 -13.23 -33.15
C VAL A 478 12.47 -12.86 -34.05
N LYS A 479 13.07 -11.67 -33.86
CA LYS A 479 14.20 -11.20 -34.68
C LYS A 479 15.55 -11.81 -34.29
N HIS A 480 15.70 -12.33 -33.08
CA HIS A 480 16.95 -12.92 -32.57
C HIS A 480 16.91 -14.44 -32.42
N LEU A 481 15.97 -15.12 -33.07
CA LEU A 481 15.95 -16.59 -33.13
C LEU A 481 17.25 -17.13 -33.73
N GLY A 482 18.13 -17.68 -32.87
CA GLY A 482 19.40 -18.31 -33.27
C GLY A 482 20.63 -17.41 -33.20
N VAL A 483 20.53 -16.19 -32.68
CA VAL A 483 21.69 -15.37 -32.31
C VAL A 483 21.62 -15.16 -30.80
N ASP A 484 22.44 -15.90 -30.06
CA ASP A 484 22.59 -15.71 -28.61
C ASP A 484 23.06 -14.26 -28.35
N PRO A 485 22.55 -13.55 -27.33
CA PRO A 485 22.95 -12.17 -27.03
C PRO A 485 24.45 -11.95 -26.83
#